data_AF-A0A0M3KDE9-F1
#
_entry.id   AF-A0A0M3KDE9-F1
#
_cell.length_a   1.000
_cell.length_b   1.000
_cell.length_c   1.000
_cell.angle_alpha   90.00
_cell.angle_beta   90.00
_cell.angle_gamma   90.00
#
_symmetry.space_group_name_H-M   'P 1'
#
loop_
_entity.id
_entity.type
_entity.pdbx_description
1 polymer ?
#
loop_
_entity_poly.entity_id
_entity_poly.type
_entity_poly.pdbx_seq_one_letter_code
_entity_poly.pdbx_strand_id
1 'polypeptide(L)'
;LDLNAHFRVDEYGFFLYWACEGRDTIVIDLVQVWEARPAGLPKDGRVLFELEQRGPRETLEERTIWMTHGIWRNGLNDLLKNTKLRHISYSTCLLKNWRYLCLSLNDRRKIPIKNIVKMFASGKSDKMVQKCLSDLGLSGDKVCVLLLHMDEA
;
A
#
# COMPACT_ATOMS: atom_id res chain seq x y z
N LEU A 1 -7.52 15.83 7.65
CA LEU A 1 -6.13 15.46 8.01
C LEU A 1 -6.16 14.08 8.60
N ASP A 2 -5.25 13.22 8.18
CA ASP A 2 -5.09 11.88 8.72
C ASP A 2 -4.08 11.95 9.85
N LEU A 3 -4.60 12.17 11.05
CA LEU A 3 -3.80 12.41 12.24
C LEU A 3 -3.36 11.08 12.86
N ASN A 4 -2.20 11.08 13.50
CA ASN A 4 -1.63 9.91 14.20
C ASN A 4 -1.42 8.68 13.29
N ALA A 5 -1.22 8.91 11.99
CA ALA A 5 -0.84 7.86 11.06
C ALA A 5 0.63 7.44 11.29
N HIS A 6 0.86 6.15 11.52
CA HIS A 6 2.21 5.59 11.60
C HIS A 6 2.61 5.02 10.24
N PHE A 7 3.46 5.76 9.53
CA PHE A 7 4.02 5.35 8.25
C PHE A 7 5.10 4.29 8.46
N ARG A 8 5.05 3.23 7.65
CA ARG A 8 6.00 2.12 7.70
C ARG A 8 6.39 1.69 6.29
N VAL A 9 7.65 1.32 6.12
CA VAL A 9 8.12 0.58 4.95
C VAL A 9 8.15 -0.88 5.31
N ASP A 10 7.72 -1.78 4.42
CA ASP A 10 7.84 -3.20 4.67
C ASP A 10 9.31 -3.67 4.64
N GLU A 11 9.59 -4.82 5.26
CA GLU A 11 10.94 -5.38 5.40
C GLU A 11 11.66 -5.59 4.06
N TYR A 12 10.93 -5.77 2.95
CA TYR A 12 11.50 -5.96 1.61
C TYR A 12 11.69 -4.64 0.84
N GLY A 13 11.26 -3.50 1.38
CA GLY A 13 11.36 -2.20 0.72
C GLY A 13 10.48 -2.06 -0.53
N PHE A 14 9.36 -2.77 -0.59
CA PHE A 14 8.41 -2.73 -1.70
C PHE A 14 7.33 -1.66 -1.54
N PHE A 15 6.85 -1.45 -0.32
CA PHE A 15 5.66 -0.66 -0.04
C PHE A 15 5.87 0.28 1.15
N LEU A 16 5.42 1.51 1.00
CA LEU A 16 5.10 2.41 2.09
C LEU A 16 3.64 2.20 2.45
N TYR A 17 3.32 1.97 3.72
CA TYR A 17 1.96 1.74 4.16
C TYR A 17 1.68 2.37 5.52
N TRP A 18 0.42 2.71 5.75
CA TRP A 18 -0.08 3.18 7.04
C TRP A 18 -1.58 2.91 7.13
N ALA A 19 -2.10 2.92 8.36
CA ALA A 19 -3.52 2.87 8.58
C ALA A 19 -3.93 3.87 9.66
N CYS A 20 -5.11 4.46 9.45
CA CYS A 20 -5.76 5.26 10.47
C CYS A 20 -6.86 4.44 11.13
N GLU A 21 -7.25 4.81 12.35
CA GLU A 21 -8.37 4.18 13.03
C GLU A 21 -9.65 4.27 12.20
N GLY A 22 -10.39 3.16 12.13
CA GLY A 22 -11.64 3.06 11.36
C GLY A 22 -11.48 3.12 9.84
N ARG A 23 -10.27 2.94 9.30
CA ARG A 23 -10.01 3.02 7.86
C ARG A 23 -9.18 1.84 7.33
N ASP A 24 -9.40 1.54 6.05
CA ASP A 24 -8.57 0.62 5.29
C ASP A 24 -7.10 1.07 5.29
N THR A 25 -6.19 0.11 5.27
CA THR A 25 -4.76 0.39 5.13
C THR A 25 -4.49 1.02 3.77
N ILE A 26 -3.73 2.11 3.76
CA ILE A 26 -3.22 2.72 2.53
C ILE A 26 -1.85 2.08 2.24
N VAL A 27 -1.67 1.59 1.03
CA VAL A 27 -0.44 0.94 0.56
C VAL A 27 0.01 1.62 -0.73
N ILE A 28 1.21 2.18 -0.73
CA ILE A 28 1.86 2.81 -1.88
C ILE A 28 3.02 1.94 -2.32
N ASP A 29 3.03 1.54 -3.59
CA ASP A 29 4.19 0.89 -4.21
C ASP A 29 5.34 1.90 -4.32
N LEU A 30 6.46 1.62 -3.65
CA LEU A 30 7.63 2.50 -3.64
C LEU A 30 8.24 2.67 -5.04
N VAL A 31 8.00 1.72 -5.95
CA VAL A 31 8.37 1.87 -7.37
C VAL A 31 7.58 3.00 -8.04
N GLN A 32 6.45 3.45 -7.49
CA GLN A 32 5.69 4.58 -8.04
C GLN A 32 6.05 5.92 -7.39
N VAL A 33 6.87 5.91 -6.31
CA VAL A 33 7.36 7.14 -5.69
C VAL A 33 8.43 7.74 -6.58
N TRP A 34 8.26 9.02 -6.89
CA TRP A 34 9.22 9.81 -7.68
C TRP A 34 10.23 10.50 -6.77
N GLU A 35 9.72 11.19 -5.76
CA GLU A 35 10.53 12.02 -4.87
C GLU A 35 9.84 12.13 -3.51
N ALA A 36 10.64 12.14 -2.45
CA ALA A 36 10.27 12.61 -1.13
C ALA A 36 11.27 13.68 -0.71
N ARG A 37 10.80 14.89 -0.41
CA ARG A 37 11.66 16.04 -0.09
C ARG A 37 11.06 16.93 0.99
N PRO A 38 11.89 17.62 1.78
CA PRO A 38 11.43 18.77 2.55
C PRO A 38 10.76 19.78 1.61
N ALA A 39 9.69 20.40 2.09
CA ALA A 39 8.98 21.40 1.29
C ALA A 39 8.28 22.41 2.18
N GLY A 40 7.85 23.50 1.55
CA GLY A 40 7.22 24.62 2.24
C GLY A 40 5.87 24.25 2.87
N LEU A 41 5.37 25.20 3.64
CA LEU A 41 4.12 25.08 4.38
C LEU A 41 2.91 24.74 3.49
N PRO A 42 1.95 23.94 4.00
CA PRO A 42 0.65 23.79 3.35
C PRO A 42 -0.01 25.15 3.10
N LYS A 43 -0.61 25.32 1.93
CA LYS A 43 -1.27 26.59 1.55
C LYS A 43 -2.64 26.79 2.22
N ASP A 44 -3.28 25.71 2.68
CA ASP A 44 -4.58 25.80 3.36
C ASP A 44 -4.36 26.24 4.81
N GLY A 45 -4.87 27.43 5.16
CA GLY A 45 -4.69 28.01 6.49
C GLY A 45 -5.33 27.21 7.64
N ARG A 46 -6.39 26.42 7.37
CA ARG A 46 -6.99 25.53 8.38
C ARG A 46 -6.09 24.35 8.67
N VAL A 47 -5.48 23.79 7.62
CA VAL A 47 -4.49 22.72 7.76
C VAL A 47 -3.27 23.23 8.53
N LEU A 48 -2.80 24.43 8.18
CA LEU A 48 -1.67 25.06 8.85
C LEU A 48 -1.92 25.21 10.36
N PHE A 49 -3.03 25.84 10.73
CA PHE A 49 -3.42 26.06 12.12
C PHE A 49 -3.52 24.75 12.93
N GLU A 50 -4.13 23.71 12.37
CA GLU A 50 -4.21 22.39 13.01
C GLU A 50 -2.84 21.73 13.20
N LEU A 51 -1.90 21.94 12.27
CA LEU A 51 -0.56 21.38 12.37
C LEU A 51 0.30 22.15 13.39
N GLU A 52 0.20 23.48 13.45
CA GLU A 52 0.94 24.32 14.42
C GLU A 52 0.64 23.94 15.88
N GLN A 53 -0.59 23.54 16.17
CA GLN A 53 -1.00 23.11 17.52
C GLN A 53 -0.46 21.73 17.92
N ARG A 54 0.21 21.01 17.02
CA ARG A 54 0.65 19.62 17.21
C ARG A 54 2.16 19.52 17.12
N GLY A 55 2.74 18.45 17.67
CA GLY A 55 4.13 18.08 17.46
C GLY A 55 5.17 18.81 18.35
N PRO A 56 6.45 18.47 18.18
CA PRO A 56 7.56 19.03 18.96
C PRO A 56 7.79 20.52 18.65
N ARG A 57 8.64 21.18 19.44
CA ARG A 57 8.98 22.61 19.35
C ARG A 57 9.62 23.08 18.03
N GLU A 58 9.94 22.14 17.15
CA GLU A 58 10.47 22.39 15.81
C GLU A 58 9.44 23.06 14.90
N THR A 59 9.93 23.82 13.92
CA THR A 59 9.08 24.51 12.96
C THR A 59 8.35 23.51 12.05
N LEU A 60 7.23 23.93 11.45
CA LEU A 60 6.51 23.07 10.49
C LEU A 60 7.38 22.72 9.29
N GLU A 61 8.24 23.64 8.85
CA GLU A 61 9.17 23.47 7.74
C GLU A 61 10.17 22.34 8.00
N GLU A 62 10.70 22.24 9.21
CA GLU A 62 11.69 21.23 9.59
C GLU A 62 11.11 19.81 9.65
N ARG A 63 9.78 19.70 9.84
CA ARG A 63 9.08 18.42 10.01
C ARG A 63 8.08 18.09 8.90
N THR A 64 8.07 18.87 7.81
CA THR A 64 7.17 18.65 6.66
C THR A 64 7.92 18.01 5.50
N ILE A 65 7.43 16.84 5.06
CA ILE A 65 7.92 16.14 3.87
C ILE A 65 6.80 16.08 2.85
N TRP A 66 7.11 16.45 1.61
CA TRP A 66 6.25 16.24 0.46
C TRP A 66 6.72 15.02 -0.31
N MET A 67 5.79 14.13 -0.62
CA MET A 67 6.05 12.95 -1.41
C MET A 67 5.20 12.98 -2.67
N THR A 68 5.85 12.84 -3.82
CA THR A 68 5.17 12.74 -5.12
C THR A 68 5.24 11.29 -5.59
N HIS A 69 4.09 10.71 -5.91
CA HIS A 69 4.00 9.37 -6.48
C HIS A 69 3.01 9.37 -7.65
N GLY A 70 3.22 8.49 -8.63
CA GLY A 70 2.36 8.49 -9.81
C GLY A 70 2.68 7.43 -10.85
N ILE A 71 1.71 7.24 -11.74
CA ILE A 71 1.67 6.17 -12.74
C ILE A 71 2.59 6.45 -13.95
N TRP A 72 3.40 7.51 -13.94
CA TRP A 72 4.30 7.87 -15.05
C TRP A 72 5.18 6.68 -15.48
N ARG A 73 5.60 5.85 -14.51
CA ARG A 73 6.37 4.63 -14.75
C ARG A 73 5.59 3.58 -15.54
N ASN A 74 4.26 3.54 -15.51
CA ASN A 74 3.47 2.65 -16.37
C ASN A 74 3.47 3.14 -17.81
N GLY A 75 3.34 4.45 -18.05
CA GLY A 75 3.50 5.02 -19.40
C GLY A 75 4.91 4.77 -19.94
N LEU A 76 5.93 4.91 -19.09
CA LEU A 76 7.31 4.55 -19.43
C LEU A 76 7.47 3.03 -19.63
N ASN A 77 6.83 2.19 -18.81
CA ASN A 77 6.87 0.74 -18.94
C ASN A 77 6.13 0.25 -20.18
N ASP A 78 5.12 0.96 -20.67
CA ASP A 78 4.45 0.64 -21.93
C ASP A 78 5.37 0.94 -23.13
N LEU A 79 6.15 2.03 -23.03
CA LEU A 79 7.22 2.32 -23.98
C LEU A 79 8.36 1.30 -23.89
N LEU A 80 8.79 0.95 -22.67
CA LEU A 80 9.84 -0.02 -22.39
C LEU A 80 9.38 -1.46 -22.59
N LYS A 81 8.09 -1.80 -22.64
CA LYS A 81 7.62 -3.15 -22.97
C LYS A 81 7.98 -3.55 -24.41
N ASN A 82 8.28 -2.57 -25.27
CA ASN A 82 8.88 -2.81 -26.59
C ASN A 82 10.39 -3.12 -26.52
N THR A 83 11.03 -2.92 -25.37
CA THR A 83 12.45 -3.14 -25.12
C THR A 83 12.62 -4.20 -24.02
N LYS A 84 13.25 -5.34 -24.33
CA LYS A 84 13.36 -6.52 -23.43
C LYS A 84 14.16 -6.25 -22.13
N LEU A 85 13.62 -5.48 -21.18
CA LEU A 85 14.30 -5.16 -19.92
C LEU A 85 13.33 -5.27 -18.74
N ARG A 86 13.16 -6.49 -18.20
CA ARG A 86 12.74 -6.70 -16.81
C ARG A 86 13.40 -7.96 -16.27
N HIS A 87 14.44 -7.80 -15.46
CA HIS A 87 15.02 -8.87 -14.64
C HIS A 87 14.58 -8.67 -13.18
N ILE A 88 13.36 -9.09 -12.87
CA ILE A 88 12.94 -9.37 -11.49
C ILE A 88 12.53 -10.83 -11.49
N SER A 89 13.06 -11.62 -10.55
CA SER A 89 12.74 -13.05 -10.48
C SER A 89 11.23 -13.26 -10.25
N TYR A 90 10.68 -14.35 -10.77
CA TYR A 90 9.29 -14.73 -10.50
C TYR A 90 9.02 -14.83 -9.00
N SER A 91 10.00 -15.32 -8.23
CA SER A 91 9.93 -15.40 -6.76
C SER A 91 9.74 -14.02 -6.12
N THR A 92 10.50 -13.01 -6.55
CA THR A 92 10.36 -11.63 -6.04
C THR A 92 9.01 -11.01 -6.42
N CYS A 93 8.52 -11.28 -7.63
CA CYS A 93 7.19 -10.82 -8.07
C CYS A 93 6.08 -11.44 -7.22
N LEU A 94 6.15 -12.75 -6.97
CA LEU A 94 5.20 -13.47 -6.11
C LEU A 94 5.26 -12.95 -4.67
N LEU A 95 6.45 -12.75 -4.11
CA LEU A 95 6.64 -12.19 -2.77
C LEU A 95 6.07 -10.77 -2.65
N LYS A 96 6.33 -9.91 -3.64
CA LYS A 96 5.78 -8.55 -3.67
C LYS A 96 4.24 -8.55 -3.73
N ASN A 97 3.65 -9.42 -4.56
CA ASN A 97 2.20 -9.57 -4.64
C ASN A 97 1.60 -10.11 -3.33
N TRP A 98 2.24 -11.13 -2.74
CA TRP A 98 1.86 -11.65 -1.42
C TRP A 98 1.88 -10.55 -0.37
N ARG A 99 2.98 -9.78 -0.31
CA ARG A 99 3.13 -8.70 0.66
C ARG A 99 2.08 -7.60 0.47
N TYR A 100 1.75 -7.25 -0.78
CA TYR A 100 0.66 -6.32 -1.05
C TYR A 100 -0.68 -6.78 -0.46
N LEU A 101 -1.03 -8.07 -0.61
CA LEU A 101 -2.27 -8.61 -0.03
C LEU A 101 -2.29 -8.51 1.49
N CYS A 102 -1.19 -8.90 2.15
CA CYS A 102 -1.06 -8.87 3.61
C CYS A 102 -1.13 -7.44 4.17
N LEU A 103 -0.64 -6.45 3.44
CA LEU A 103 -0.70 -5.05 3.86
C LEU A 103 -2.04 -4.37 3.52
N SER A 104 -2.72 -4.80 2.46
CA SER A 104 -3.96 -4.18 1.96
C SER A 104 -5.19 -4.63 2.76
N LEU A 105 -5.23 -4.28 4.04
CA LEU A 105 -6.28 -4.66 4.99
C LEU A 105 -7.43 -3.66 5.02
N ASN A 106 -8.62 -4.13 5.40
CA ASN A 106 -9.74 -3.24 5.73
C ASN A 106 -9.62 -2.64 7.15
N ASP A 107 -10.57 -1.78 7.49
CA ASP A 107 -10.81 -1.25 8.85
C ASP A 107 -10.82 -2.33 9.97
N ARG A 108 -11.28 -3.54 9.67
CA ARG A 108 -11.30 -4.71 10.58
C ARG A 108 -10.00 -5.53 10.57
N ARG A 109 -8.93 -5.03 9.96
CA ARG A 109 -7.63 -5.70 9.82
C ARG A 109 -7.67 -7.04 9.09
N LYS A 110 -8.66 -7.23 8.21
CA LYS A 110 -8.81 -8.42 7.36
C LYS A 110 -8.39 -8.13 5.92
N ILE A 111 -7.83 -9.13 5.23
CA ILE A 111 -7.61 -9.05 3.79
C ILE A 111 -8.98 -9.05 3.08
N PRO A 112 -9.32 -8.00 2.31
CA PRO A 112 -10.54 -8.00 1.51
C PRO A 112 -10.45 -9.02 0.36
N ILE A 113 -11.46 -9.88 0.24
CA ILE A 113 -11.54 -10.88 -0.84
C ILE A 113 -11.44 -10.21 -2.23
N LYS A 114 -12.02 -9.02 -2.39
CA LYS A 114 -11.94 -8.22 -3.63
C LYS A 114 -10.49 -7.97 -4.09
N ASN A 115 -9.54 -7.82 -3.15
CA ASN A 115 -8.14 -7.57 -3.48
C ASN A 115 -7.47 -8.85 -4.02
N ILE A 116 -7.77 -10.00 -3.42
CA ILE A 116 -7.31 -11.32 -3.89
C ILE A 116 -7.88 -11.59 -5.29
N VAL A 117 -9.18 -11.41 -5.47
CA VAL A 117 -9.84 -11.62 -6.76
C VAL A 117 -9.23 -10.76 -7.86
N LYS A 118 -9.08 -9.44 -7.62
CA LYS A 118 -8.48 -8.52 -8.58
C LYS A 118 -7.05 -8.91 -8.96
N MET A 119 -6.28 -9.46 -8.03
CA MET A 119 -4.90 -9.90 -8.29
C MET A 119 -4.82 -11.12 -9.20
N PHE A 120 -5.71 -12.10 -9.00
CA PHE A 120 -5.70 -13.36 -9.76
C PHE A 120 -6.63 -13.38 -10.97
N ALA A 121 -7.44 -12.34 -11.18
CA ALA A 121 -8.33 -12.19 -12.34
C ALA A 121 -7.61 -11.94 -13.68
N SER A 122 -6.27 -11.94 -13.72
CA SER A 122 -5.48 -11.76 -14.95
C SER A 122 -5.74 -12.88 -15.98
N GLY A 123 -6.78 -12.70 -16.80
CA GLY A 123 -7.23 -13.65 -17.82
C GLY A 123 -8.23 -14.71 -17.32
N LYS A 124 -8.69 -14.61 -16.07
CA LYS A 124 -9.71 -15.50 -15.47
C LYS A 124 -10.89 -14.66 -14.99
N SER A 125 -12.09 -15.24 -14.93
CA SER A 125 -13.24 -14.53 -14.40
C SER A 125 -13.18 -14.45 -12.87
N ASP A 126 -13.67 -13.34 -12.30
CA ASP A 126 -13.80 -13.16 -10.84
C ASP A 126 -14.54 -14.33 -10.17
N LYS A 127 -15.55 -14.88 -10.86
CA LYS A 127 -16.32 -16.05 -10.41
C LYS A 127 -15.45 -17.29 -10.25
N MET A 128 -14.49 -17.51 -11.14
CA MET A 128 -13.57 -18.64 -11.04
C MET A 128 -12.66 -18.50 -9.82
N VAL A 129 -12.11 -17.30 -9.59
CA VAL A 129 -11.24 -17.05 -8.43
C VAL A 129 -12.02 -17.21 -7.12
N GLN A 130 -13.24 -16.67 -7.05
CA GLN A 130 -14.13 -16.82 -5.89
C GLN A 130 -14.48 -18.29 -5.61
N LYS A 131 -14.72 -19.08 -6.66
CA LYS A 131 -14.95 -20.52 -6.51
C LYS A 131 -13.72 -21.20 -5.92
N CYS A 132 -12.52 -20.95 -6.44
CA CYS A 132 -11.28 -21.51 -5.89
C CYS A 132 -11.09 -21.13 -4.41
N LEU A 133 -11.35 -19.88 -4.02
CA LEU A 133 -11.30 -19.47 -2.62
C LEU A 133 -12.33 -20.21 -1.77
N SER A 134 -13.52 -20.46 -2.31
CA SER A 134 -14.56 -21.23 -1.63
C SER A 134 -14.17 -22.68 -1.45
N ASP A 135 -13.63 -23.32 -2.49
CA ASP A 135 -13.15 -24.71 -2.48
C ASP A 135 -12.00 -24.90 -1.48
N LEU A 136 -11.19 -23.86 -1.25
CA LEU A 136 -10.12 -23.83 -0.24
C LEU A 136 -10.61 -23.47 1.18
N GLY A 137 -11.91 -23.22 1.37
CA GLY A 137 -12.45 -22.77 2.66
C GLY A 137 -12.05 -21.35 3.07
N LEU A 138 -11.53 -20.56 2.12
CA LEU A 138 -11.11 -19.17 2.28
C LEU A 138 -12.23 -18.18 1.92
N SER A 139 -13.43 -18.66 1.62
CA SER A 139 -14.60 -17.80 1.44
C SER A 139 -15.19 -17.43 2.81
N GLY A 140 -15.47 -16.13 3.02
CA GLY A 140 -16.12 -15.60 4.23
C GLY A 140 -15.17 -14.94 5.24
N ASP A 141 -15.69 -14.68 6.45
CA ASP A 141 -15.03 -13.87 7.49
C ASP A 141 -13.79 -14.50 8.17
N LYS A 142 -13.50 -15.78 7.87
CA LYS A 142 -12.51 -16.62 8.59
C LYS A 142 -11.05 -16.42 8.17
N VAL A 143 -10.80 -15.79 7.02
CA VAL A 143 -9.44 -15.66 6.42
C VAL A 143 -8.46 -14.86 7.30
N CYS A 144 -8.98 -14.05 8.22
CA CYS A 144 -8.17 -13.14 9.02
C CYS A 144 -7.30 -13.80 10.09
N VAL A 145 -7.62 -15.04 10.51
CA VAL A 145 -6.99 -15.64 11.69
C VAL A 145 -5.58 -16.18 11.41
N LEU A 146 -5.25 -16.53 10.15
CA LEU A 146 -3.99 -17.19 9.83
C LEU A 146 -2.80 -16.24 9.61
N LEU A 147 -3.05 -14.94 9.38
CA LEU A 147 -1.99 -14.01 8.96
C LEU A 147 -1.35 -13.23 10.10
N LEU A 148 -2.08 -12.98 11.19
CA LEU A 148 -1.54 -12.28 12.36
C LEU A 148 -0.48 -13.11 13.10
N HIS A 149 -0.50 -14.44 12.97
CA HIS A 149 0.46 -15.32 13.65
C HIS A 149 1.84 -15.42 12.98
N MET A 150 2.05 -14.86 11.78
CA MET A 150 3.34 -14.98 11.07
C MET A 150 4.24 -13.73 11.17
N ASP A 151 3.73 -12.60 11.65
CA ASP A 151 4.51 -11.36 11.86
C ASP A 151 4.94 -11.18 13.34
N GLU A 152 4.59 -12.10 14.25
CA GLU A 152 4.97 -12.08 15.69
C GLU A 152 5.99 -13.18 16.10
N ALA A 153 6.65 -13.85 15.15
CA ALA A 153 7.66 -14.88 15.42
C ALA A 153 9.07 -14.44 15.02
#